data_AF-A0A9D8L3X6-F1
#
_entry.id   AF-A0A9D8L3X6-F1
#
_cell.length_a   1.000
_cell.length_b   1.000
_cell.length_c   1.000
_cell.angle_alpha   90.00
_cell.angle_beta   90.00
_cell.angle_gamma   90.00
#
_symmetry.space_group_name_H-M   'P 1'
#
loop_
_entity.id
_entity.type
_entity.pdbx_description
1 polymer ?
#
loop_
_entity_poly.entity_id
_entity_poly.type
_entity_poly.pdbx_seq_one_letter_code
_entity_poly.pdbx_strand_id
1 'polypeptide(L)'
;MTMRDTPADLARALARNAESVCRRYLPNGRREGRYWLAGDTAGNPGRSLFVRLHGPESGMGAAGKWTDAATGEHGDLLDLIRARCGLASFRDAADEARRFLSLPRRDPPPAPSPDHPRPTQVRIEAARRLFAMAQPLLGTLAAAYLRTRGIGDLTGTSALRFHPACYYRDGTGATVTLPALLAAVTDDAGRIMGV
;
A
#
# COMPACT_ATOMS: atom_id res chain seq x y z
N MET A 1 -9.25 23.69 3.00
CA MET A 1 -7.96 23.23 2.47
C MET A 1 -7.39 22.21 3.45
N THR A 2 -7.81 20.94 3.32
CA THR A 2 -7.50 19.88 4.30
C THR A 2 -6.04 19.46 4.11
N MET A 3 -5.18 19.91 5.01
CA MET A 3 -3.77 19.51 5.06
C MET A 3 -3.73 17.99 5.18
N ARG A 4 -3.07 17.30 4.24
CA ARG A 4 -2.91 15.85 4.31
C ARG A 4 -1.91 15.57 5.42
N ASP A 5 -2.37 15.21 6.62
CA ASP A 5 -1.48 14.81 7.72
C ASP A 5 -0.60 13.66 7.26
N THR A 6 0.72 13.86 7.29
CA THR A 6 1.67 12.80 6.98
C THR A 6 1.76 11.81 8.15
N PRO A 7 2.29 10.59 7.93
CA PRO A 7 2.53 9.64 9.02
C PRO A 7 3.34 10.25 10.17
N ALA A 8 4.34 11.06 9.84
CA ALA A 8 5.19 11.74 10.81
C ALA A 8 4.42 12.76 11.65
N ASP A 9 3.45 13.47 11.06
CA ASP A 9 2.64 14.45 11.77
C ASP A 9 1.70 13.77 12.77
N LEU A 10 1.09 12.64 12.38
CA LEU A 10 0.28 11.82 13.28
C LEU A 10 1.11 11.25 14.42
N ALA A 11 2.29 10.68 14.13
CA ALA A 11 3.19 10.16 15.15
C ALA A 11 3.60 11.24 16.15
N ARG A 12 3.92 12.45 15.68
CA ARG A 12 4.27 13.60 16.52
C ARG A 12 3.09 14.08 17.37
N ALA A 13 1.88 14.10 16.81
CA ALA A 13 0.66 14.45 17.53
C ALA A 13 0.29 13.42 18.61
N LEU A 14 0.48 12.13 18.33
CA LEU A 14 0.35 11.05 19.32
C LEU A 14 1.41 11.18 20.42
N ALA A 15 2.66 11.48 20.07
CA ALA A 15 3.76 11.62 21.02
C ALA A 15 3.53 12.76 22.03
N ARG A 16 2.90 13.87 21.63
CA ARG A 16 2.48 14.94 22.56
C ARG A 16 1.46 14.48 23.60
N ASN A 17 0.70 13.42 23.29
CA ASN A 17 -0.32 12.84 24.15
C ASN A 17 0.04 11.40 24.58
N ALA A 18 1.34 11.08 24.64
CA ALA A 18 1.82 9.70 24.77
C ALA A 18 1.22 8.95 25.97
N GLU A 19 1.07 9.63 27.12
CA GLU A 19 0.48 9.00 28.31
C GLU A 19 -0.99 8.62 28.09
N SER A 20 -1.78 9.50 27.48
CA SER A 20 -3.19 9.24 27.14
C SER A 20 -3.32 8.09 26.15
N VAL A 21 -2.41 8.00 25.16
CA VAL A 21 -2.36 6.87 24.22
C VAL A 21 -2.09 5.58 24.98
N CYS A 22 -1.10 5.57 25.87
CA CYS A 22 -0.76 4.39 26.66
C CYS A 22 -1.91 3.95 27.57
N ARG A 23 -2.60 4.88 28.24
CA ARG A 23 -3.78 4.56 29.07
C ARG A 23 -4.90 3.88 28.28
N ARG A 24 -5.08 4.25 27.01
CA ARG A 24 -6.14 3.68 26.16
C ARG A 24 -5.76 2.33 25.56
N TYR A 25 -4.54 2.21 25.02
CA TYR A 25 -4.13 1.04 24.23
C TYR A 25 -3.31 0.02 25.05
N LEU A 26 -2.77 0.41 26.20
CA LEU A 26 -2.05 -0.44 27.14
C LEU A 26 -2.65 -0.31 28.57
N PRO A 27 -3.92 -0.69 28.77
CA PRO A 27 -4.66 -0.41 30.00
C PRO A 27 -4.09 -1.10 31.25
N ASN A 28 -3.43 -2.25 31.10
CA ASN A 28 -2.76 -2.95 32.20
C ASN A 28 -1.30 -2.51 32.41
N GLY A 29 -0.85 -1.52 31.66
CA GLY A 29 0.46 -0.92 31.85
C GLY A 29 0.46 0.13 32.97
N ARG A 30 1.66 0.54 33.38
CA ARG A 30 1.85 1.51 34.45
C ARG A 30 2.89 2.55 34.11
N ARG A 31 2.72 3.76 34.63
CA ARG A 31 3.71 4.82 34.52
C ARG A 31 4.85 4.60 35.52
N GLU A 32 6.08 4.59 35.02
CA GLU A 32 7.30 4.51 35.82
C GLU A 32 8.27 5.60 35.36
N GLY A 33 8.32 6.70 36.10
CA GLY A 33 9.10 7.89 35.75
C GLY A 33 8.70 8.48 34.40
N ARG A 34 9.64 8.50 33.45
CA ARG A 34 9.44 9.01 32.08
C ARG A 34 8.94 7.95 31.09
N TYR A 35 8.63 6.75 31.58
CA TYR A 35 8.24 5.61 30.76
C TYR A 35 6.87 5.06 31.15
N TRP A 36 6.21 4.40 30.21
CA TRP A 36 5.06 3.53 30.45
C TRP A 36 5.49 2.09 30.23
N LEU A 37 5.28 1.22 31.22
CA LEU A 37 5.66 -0.19 31.15
C LEU A 37 4.43 -1.06 30.91
N ALA A 38 4.55 -2.05 30.02
CA ALA A 38 3.58 -3.08 29.75
C ALA A 38 4.28 -4.42 29.42
N GLY A 39 3.52 -5.50 29.30
CA GLY A 39 4.03 -6.81 28.89
C GLY A 39 4.26 -6.92 27.39
N ASP A 40 3.39 -6.33 26.58
CA ASP A 40 3.44 -6.42 25.12
C ASP A 40 2.55 -5.34 24.48
N THR A 41 2.52 -5.30 23.15
CA THR A 41 1.64 -4.42 22.36
C THR A 41 0.16 -4.79 22.49
N ALA A 42 -0.16 -6.00 22.95
CA ALA A 42 -1.50 -6.42 23.33
C ALA A 42 -1.92 -5.89 24.71
N GLY A 43 -1.07 -5.08 25.38
CA GLY A 43 -1.35 -4.43 26.65
C GLY A 43 -1.60 -5.40 27.80
N ASN A 44 -0.99 -6.57 27.75
CA ASN A 44 -0.91 -7.48 28.89
C ASN A 44 -0.02 -6.86 29.99
N PRO A 45 -0.20 -7.25 31.26
CA PRO A 45 0.65 -6.76 32.35
C PRO A 45 2.09 -7.28 32.19
N GLY A 46 3.08 -6.45 32.51
CA GLY A 46 4.48 -6.83 32.42
C GLY A 46 5.42 -5.62 32.39
N ARG A 47 6.69 -5.87 32.07
CA ARG A 47 7.76 -4.86 32.02
C ARG A 47 8.68 -4.99 30.80
N SER A 48 8.32 -5.82 29.84
CA SER A 48 9.08 -6.11 28.62
C SER A 48 8.92 -4.98 27.62
N LEU A 49 7.71 -4.43 27.46
CA LEU A 49 7.44 -3.28 26.62
C LEU A 49 7.54 -1.98 27.42
N PHE A 50 8.32 -1.02 26.92
CA PHE A 50 8.41 0.31 27.51
C PHE A 50 8.22 1.40 26.45
N VAL A 51 7.36 2.37 26.75
CA VAL A 51 7.07 3.53 25.91
C VAL A 51 7.64 4.78 26.56
N ARG A 52 8.38 5.61 25.82
CA ARG A 52 8.88 6.89 26.33
C ARG A 52 7.79 7.95 26.30
N LEU A 53 7.45 8.51 27.45
CA LEU A 53 6.37 9.51 27.59
C LEU A 53 6.85 10.95 27.36
N HIS A 54 8.12 11.23 27.62
CA HIS A 54 8.71 12.57 27.52
C HIS A 54 10.00 12.56 26.73
N GLY A 55 10.21 13.61 25.92
CA GLY A 55 11.37 13.78 25.05
C GLY A 55 11.12 14.85 23.98
N PRO A 56 12.10 15.15 23.13
CA PRO A 56 11.90 16.04 21.99
C PRO A 56 10.86 15.48 21.00
N GLU A 57 10.28 16.35 20.18
CA GLU A 57 9.30 15.94 19.15
C GLU A 57 9.91 15.11 18.02
N SER A 58 11.24 15.12 17.88
CA SER A 58 11.97 14.37 16.86
C SER A 58 13.40 14.08 17.31
N GLY A 59 14.01 13.04 16.74
CA GLY A 59 15.41 12.68 16.98
C GLY A 59 15.60 11.66 18.11
N MET A 60 16.85 11.49 18.52
CA MET A 60 17.21 10.57 19.59
C MET A 60 16.55 11.01 20.90
N GLY A 61 15.94 10.08 21.63
CA GLY A 61 15.24 10.44 22.86
C GLY A 61 13.77 10.84 22.68
N ALA A 62 13.24 10.87 21.46
CA ALA A 62 11.89 11.38 21.21
C ALA A 62 10.79 10.64 21.99
N ALA A 63 9.76 11.40 22.40
CA ALA A 63 8.56 10.85 23.03
C ALA A 63 7.76 9.99 22.04
N GLY A 64 6.99 9.03 22.57
CA GLY A 64 6.16 8.13 21.79
C GLY A 64 6.91 6.99 21.09
N LYS A 65 8.22 6.84 21.33
CA LYS A 65 8.96 5.65 20.91
C LYS A 65 8.77 4.52 21.93
N TRP A 66 8.54 3.31 21.44
CA TRP A 66 8.40 2.12 22.27
C TRP A 66 9.37 1.02 21.82
N THR A 67 9.70 0.15 22.76
CA THR A 67 10.54 -1.03 22.51
C THR A 67 10.07 -2.15 23.42
N ASP A 68 10.02 -3.36 22.89
CA ASP A 68 9.80 -4.61 23.62
C ASP A 68 11.13 -5.37 23.75
N ALA A 69 11.63 -5.48 24.98
CA ALA A 69 12.87 -6.17 25.27
C ALA A 69 12.79 -7.70 25.11
N ALA A 70 11.59 -8.29 25.12
CA ALA A 70 11.41 -9.73 24.98
C ALA A 70 11.44 -10.18 23.51
N THR A 71 10.87 -9.37 22.61
CA THR A 71 10.81 -9.68 21.17
C THR A 71 11.87 -8.92 20.35
N GLY A 72 12.42 -7.83 20.89
CA GLY A 72 13.28 -6.90 20.16
C GLY A 72 12.52 -5.94 19.25
N GLU A 73 11.18 -6.00 19.24
CA GLU A 73 10.36 -5.12 18.43
C GLU A 73 10.42 -3.68 18.96
N HIS A 74 10.31 -2.73 18.04
CA HIS A 74 10.32 -1.32 18.37
C HIS A 74 9.52 -0.52 17.36
N GLY A 75 9.04 0.65 17.75
CA GLY A 75 8.29 1.51 16.85
C GLY A 75 7.92 2.84 17.49
N ASP A 76 6.98 3.53 16.87
CA ASP A 76 6.28 4.65 17.48
C ASP A 76 4.84 4.31 17.87
N LEU A 77 4.14 5.27 18.46
CA LEU A 77 2.76 5.09 18.91
C LEU A 77 1.80 4.72 17.77
N LEU A 78 2.11 5.07 16.52
CA LEU A 78 1.27 4.67 15.39
C LEU A 78 1.44 3.18 15.10
N ASP A 79 2.68 2.67 15.17
CA ASP A 79 2.93 1.22 15.12
C ASP A 79 2.28 0.46 16.28
N LEU A 80 2.28 1.06 17.48
CA LEU A 80 1.62 0.47 18.66
C LEU A 80 0.11 0.34 18.46
N ILE A 81 -0.54 1.41 17.98
CA ILE A 81 -1.99 1.38 17.68
C ILE A 81 -2.27 0.33 16.61
N ARG A 82 -1.45 0.26 15.56
CA ARG A 82 -1.59 -0.74 14.49
C ARG A 82 -1.52 -2.16 15.03
N ALA A 83 -0.51 -2.46 15.85
CA ALA A 83 -0.32 -3.77 16.46
C ALA A 83 -1.48 -4.11 17.41
N ARG A 84 -1.85 -3.18 18.31
CA ARG A 84 -2.91 -3.39 19.31
C ARG A 84 -4.29 -3.64 18.69
N CYS A 85 -4.60 -2.93 17.61
CA CYS A 85 -5.89 -3.02 16.93
C CYS A 85 -5.93 -4.09 15.82
N GLY A 86 -4.82 -4.80 15.56
CA GLY A 86 -4.74 -5.81 14.50
C GLY A 86 -4.95 -5.24 13.10
N LEU A 87 -4.53 -4.00 12.86
CA LEU A 87 -4.83 -3.28 11.62
C LEU A 87 -3.87 -3.67 10.51
N ALA A 88 -4.42 -4.19 9.40
CA ALA A 88 -3.64 -4.68 8.26
C ALA A 88 -3.06 -3.54 7.40
N SER A 89 -3.74 -2.40 7.33
CA SER A 89 -3.31 -1.27 6.49
C SER A 89 -2.88 -0.06 7.30
N PHE A 90 -1.90 0.68 6.77
CA PHE A 90 -1.49 1.97 7.31
C PHE A 90 -2.66 2.97 7.37
N ARG A 91 -3.59 2.92 6.41
CA ARG A 91 -4.75 3.81 6.36
C ARG A 91 -5.60 3.63 7.60
N ASP A 92 -5.88 2.39 7.98
CA ASP A 92 -6.73 2.10 9.13
C ASP A 92 -6.06 2.55 10.43
N ALA A 93 -4.74 2.34 10.57
CA ALA A 93 -3.97 2.82 11.72
C ALA A 93 -4.00 4.35 11.82
N ALA A 94 -3.85 5.05 10.69
CA ALA A 94 -3.93 6.50 10.63
C ALA A 94 -5.34 7.02 10.99
N ASP A 95 -6.40 6.29 10.63
CA ASP A 95 -7.77 6.67 10.94
C ASP A 95 -8.10 6.45 12.42
N GLU A 96 -7.61 5.38 13.04
CA GLU A 96 -7.73 5.18 14.49
C GLU A 96 -6.92 6.22 15.28
N ALA A 97 -5.71 6.58 14.80
CA ALA A 97 -4.94 7.67 15.38
C ALA A 97 -5.67 9.02 15.31
N ARG A 98 -6.32 9.35 14.19
CA ARG A 98 -7.16 10.55 14.07
C ARG A 98 -8.34 10.52 15.02
N ARG A 99 -9.01 9.36 15.14
CA ARG A 99 -10.11 9.17 16.09
C ARG A 99 -9.66 9.41 17.52
N PHE A 100 -8.48 8.92 17.88
CA PHE A 100 -7.89 9.17 19.20
C PHE A 100 -7.61 10.65 19.44
N LEU A 101 -7.00 11.33 18.47
CA LEU A 101 -6.62 12.74 18.55
C LEU A 101 -7.80 13.72 18.38
N SER A 102 -9.03 13.21 18.22
CA SER A 102 -10.22 14.00 17.89
C SER A 102 -10.02 14.87 16.64
N LEU A 103 -9.17 14.44 15.71
CA LEU A 103 -8.96 15.11 14.43
C LEU A 103 -10.10 14.78 13.46
N PRO A 104 -10.43 15.68 12.52
CA PRO A 104 -11.39 15.38 11.46
C PRO A 104 -10.99 14.09 10.76
N ARG A 105 -11.91 13.13 10.71
CA ARG A 105 -11.70 11.89 9.96
C ARG A 105 -11.46 12.30 8.51
N ARG A 106 -10.47 11.70 7.83
CA ARG A 106 -10.42 11.84 6.37
C ARG A 106 -11.75 11.34 5.86
N ASP A 107 -12.36 12.10 4.95
CA ASP A 107 -13.57 11.63 4.31
C ASP A 107 -13.30 10.21 3.82
N PRO A 108 -14.21 9.25 4.13
CA PRO A 108 -14.11 7.94 3.51
C PRO A 108 -13.94 8.18 2.01
N PRO A 109 -13.09 7.39 1.32
CA PRO A 109 -13.11 7.44 -0.14
C PRO A 109 -14.58 7.37 -0.57
N PRO A 110 -15.04 8.24 -1.48
CA PRO A 110 -16.44 8.29 -1.86
C PRO A 110 -16.93 6.87 -2.09
N ALA A 111 -18.08 6.53 -1.50
CA ALA A 111 -18.70 5.23 -1.67
C ALA A 111 -18.62 4.88 -3.17
N PRO A 112 -18.24 3.63 -3.54
CA PRO A 112 -18.04 3.25 -4.93
C PRO A 112 -19.33 3.59 -5.68
N SER A 113 -19.29 4.68 -6.43
CA SER A 113 -20.39 5.06 -7.30
C SER A 113 -20.42 3.99 -8.39
N PRO A 114 -21.59 3.46 -8.77
CA PRO A 114 -21.69 2.48 -9.86
C PRO A 114 -21.03 2.97 -11.17
N ASP A 115 -20.89 4.28 -11.33
CA ASP A 115 -20.19 4.93 -12.46
C ASP A 115 -18.66 4.93 -12.39
N HIS A 116 -18.05 4.54 -11.27
CA HIS A 116 -16.59 4.47 -11.16
C HIS A 116 -16.12 3.02 -11.18
N PRO A 117 -15.62 2.51 -12.33
CA PRO A 117 -15.09 1.15 -12.41
C PRO A 117 -13.99 0.95 -11.36
N ARG A 118 -14.07 -0.18 -10.64
CA ARG A 118 -13.05 -0.60 -9.66
C ARG A 118 -11.64 -0.47 -10.27
N PRO A 119 -10.58 -0.19 -9.49
CA PRO A 119 -9.22 -0.08 -10.04
C PRO A 119 -8.79 -1.26 -10.90
N THR A 120 -9.24 -2.48 -10.56
CA THR A 120 -9.05 -3.69 -11.36
C THR A 120 -9.83 -3.64 -12.68
N GLN A 121 -11.07 -3.15 -12.66
CA GLN A 121 -11.90 -2.96 -13.85
C GLN A 121 -11.29 -1.94 -14.81
N VAL A 122 -10.78 -0.82 -14.29
CA VAL A 122 -10.06 0.19 -15.10
C VAL A 122 -8.83 -0.41 -15.77
N ARG A 123 -8.07 -1.25 -15.06
CA ARG A 123 -6.90 -1.95 -15.63
C ARG A 123 -7.31 -2.96 -16.70
N ILE A 124 -8.37 -3.74 -16.48
CA ILE A 124 -8.92 -4.69 -17.46
C ILE A 124 -9.37 -3.95 -18.73
N GLU A 125 -10.05 -2.82 -18.57
CA GLU A 125 -10.49 -1.99 -19.70
C GLU A 125 -9.31 -1.36 -20.45
N ALA A 126 -8.29 -0.88 -19.74
CA ALA A 126 -7.07 -0.37 -20.36
C ALA A 126 -6.34 -1.48 -21.14
N ALA A 127 -6.23 -2.69 -20.59
CA ALA A 127 -5.65 -3.84 -21.27
C ALA A 127 -6.44 -4.21 -22.54
N ARG A 128 -7.78 -4.23 -22.47
CA ARG A 128 -8.65 -4.44 -23.63
C ARG A 128 -8.43 -3.40 -24.72
N ARG A 129 -8.36 -2.11 -24.35
CA ARG A 129 -8.10 -1.01 -25.29
C ARG A 129 -6.73 -1.17 -25.94
N LEU A 130 -5.68 -1.44 -25.16
CA LEU A 130 -4.33 -1.65 -25.68
C LEU A 130 -4.26 -2.84 -26.64
N PHE A 131 -4.89 -3.97 -26.31
CA PHE A 131 -4.94 -5.14 -27.17
C PHE A 131 -5.75 -4.89 -28.46
N ALA A 132 -6.85 -4.12 -28.37
CA ALA A 132 -7.65 -3.74 -29.53
C ALA A 132 -6.91 -2.81 -30.50
N MET A 133 -6.03 -1.93 -29.98
CA MET A 133 -5.17 -1.06 -30.78
C MET A 133 -4.04 -1.81 -31.51
N ALA A 134 -3.75 -3.05 -31.11
CA ALA A 134 -2.74 -3.87 -31.73
C ALA A 134 -3.25 -4.57 -33.00
N GLN A 135 -2.35 -4.75 -33.97
CA GLN A 135 -2.64 -5.39 -35.25
C GLN A 135 -2.37 -6.90 -35.22
N PRO A 136 -2.99 -7.68 -36.13
CA PRO A 136 -2.69 -9.10 -36.29
C PRO A 136 -1.19 -9.36 -36.53
N LEU A 137 -0.69 -10.52 -36.11
CA LEU A 137 0.72 -10.86 -36.25
C LEU A 137 1.20 -11.01 -37.70
N LEU A 138 0.35 -11.56 -38.56
CA LEU A 138 0.71 -11.87 -39.95
C LEU A 138 1.12 -10.58 -40.68
N GLY A 139 2.30 -10.62 -41.29
CA GLY A 139 2.88 -9.46 -41.99
C GLY A 139 3.66 -8.48 -41.11
N THR A 140 3.83 -8.75 -39.81
CA THR A 140 4.56 -7.87 -38.89
C THR A 140 5.95 -8.41 -38.50
N LEU A 141 6.78 -7.54 -37.90
CA LEU A 141 8.08 -7.93 -37.32
C LEU A 141 7.94 -9.02 -36.26
N ALA A 142 6.83 -9.05 -35.53
CA ALA A 142 6.57 -10.06 -34.52
C ALA A 142 6.41 -11.46 -35.13
N ALA A 143 5.78 -11.59 -36.30
CA ALA A 143 5.70 -12.88 -36.99
C ALA A 143 7.07 -13.38 -37.45
N ALA A 144 7.94 -12.49 -37.94
CA ALA A 144 9.31 -12.86 -38.28
C ALA A 144 10.10 -13.31 -37.04
N TYR A 145 9.97 -12.57 -35.93
CA TYR A 145 10.58 -12.91 -34.65
C TYR A 145 10.11 -14.27 -34.11
N LEU A 146 8.82 -14.58 -34.17
CA LEU A 146 8.30 -15.87 -33.69
C LEU A 146 8.81 -17.03 -34.54
N ARG A 147 8.89 -16.88 -35.87
CA ARG A 147 9.45 -17.90 -36.76
C ARG A 147 10.91 -18.21 -36.45
N THR A 148 11.74 -17.19 -36.19
CA THR A 148 13.15 -17.41 -35.82
C THR A 148 13.29 -18.09 -34.46
N ARG A 149 12.25 -18.03 -33.61
CA ARG A 149 12.14 -18.77 -32.35
C ARG A 149 11.56 -20.17 -32.49
N GLY A 150 11.30 -20.64 -33.72
CA GLY A 150 10.70 -21.95 -33.98
C GLY A 150 9.17 -21.98 -33.84
N ILE A 151 8.53 -20.82 -33.65
CA ILE A 151 7.07 -20.69 -33.55
C ILE A 151 6.54 -20.27 -34.92
N GLY A 152 6.36 -21.27 -35.79
CA GLY A 152 6.07 -21.07 -37.22
C GLY A 152 4.59 -21.04 -37.58
N ASP A 153 3.78 -21.88 -36.93
CA ASP A 153 2.34 -21.90 -37.14
C ASP A 153 1.67 -20.82 -36.28
N LEU A 154 1.27 -19.74 -36.95
CA LEU A 154 0.56 -18.62 -36.34
C LEU A 154 -0.94 -18.69 -36.61
N THR A 155 -1.44 -19.76 -37.23
CA THR A 155 -2.88 -19.94 -37.42
C THR A 155 -3.56 -20.10 -36.06
N GLY A 156 -4.72 -19.44 -35.87
CA GLY A 156 -5.44 -19.48 -34.58
C GLY A 156 -4.81 -18.66 -33.44
N THR A 157 -3.71 -17.93 -33.64
CA THR A 157 -3.07 -17.09 -32.60
C THR A 157 -3.77 -15.74 -32.38
N SER A 158 -5.10 -15.72 -32.26
CA SER A 158 -5.87 -14.50 -32.03
C SER A 158 -5.56 -13.82 -30.68
N ALA A 159 -5.00 -14.58 -29.74
CA ALA A 159 -4.54 -14.10 -28.44
C ALA A 159 -3.20 -13.33 -28.51
N LEU A 160 -2.46 -13.42 -29.62
CA LEU A 160 -1.22 -12.67 -29.81
C LEU A 160 -1.42 -11.56 -30.86
N ARG A 161 -0.93 -10.36 -30.55
CA ARG A 161 -0.99 -9.21 -31.46
C ARG A 161 0.28 -8.39 -31.40
N PHE A 162 0.53 -7.61 -32.44
CA PHE A 162 1.69 -6.72 -32.51
C PHE A 162 1.25 -5.27 -32.37
N HIS A 163 1.90 -4.53 -31.48
CA HIS A 163 1.69 -3.09 -31.32
C HIS A 163 2.97 -2.35 -31.72
N PRO A 164 2.98 -1.54 -32.81
CA PRO A 164 4.19 -0.91 -33.31
C PRO A 164 4.73 0.21 -32.40
N ALA A 165 3.86 0.80 -31.57
CA ALA A 165 4.13 2.00 -30.79
C ALA A 165 3.55 1.90 -29.36
N CYS A 166 3.91 0.85 -28.61
CA CYS A 166 3.39 0.63 -27.27
C CYS A 166 4.09 1.55 -26.25
N TYR A 167 3.32 2.18 -25.36
CA TYR A 167 3.89 3.02 -24.32
C TYR A 167 4.55 2.17 -23.23
N TYR A 168 5.83 2.44 -22.97
CA TYR A 168 6.62 1.83 -21.92
C TYR A 168 7.17 2.92 -21.01
N ARG A 169 7.05 2.73 -19.70
CA ARG A 169 7.68 3.59 -18.70
C ARG A 169 8.98 2.95 -18.25
N ASP A 170 10.10 3.63 -18.46
CA ASP A 170 11.40 3.13 -18.04
C ASP A 170 11.65 3.31 -16.52
N GLY A 171 12.77 2.79 -16.04
CA GLY A 171 13.17 2.91 -14.63
C GLY A 171 13.46 4.34 -14.15
N THR A 172 13.56 5.31 -15.07
CA THR A 172 13.76 6.73 -14.76
C THR A 172 12.42 7.49 -14.66
N GLY A 173 11.32 6.86 -15.09
CA GLY A 173 9.99 7.44 -15.11
C GLY A 173 9.62 8.11 -16.44
N ALA A 174 10.52 8.11 -17.43
CA ALA A 174 10.22 8.60 -18.77
C ALA A 174 9.30 7.62 -19.51
N THR A 175 8.35 8.16 -20.28
CA THR A 175 7.48 7.35 -21.14
C THR A 175 8.04 7.35 -22.56
N VAL A 176 8.42 6.17 -23.03
CA VAL A 176 8.91 5.93 -24.38
C VAL A 176 7.93 5.06 -25.15
N THR A 177 8.05 5.06 -26.47
CA THR A 177 7.17 4.30 -27.36
C THR A 177 8.00 3.25 -28.09
N LEU A 178 7.66 1.97 -27.91
CA LEU A 178 8.43 0.84 -28.43
C LEU A 178 7.52 -0.20 -29.10
N PRO A 179 8.01 -0.92 -30.13
CA PRO A 179 7.29 -2.05 -30.69
C PRO A 179 7.17 -3.18 -29.67
N ALA A 180 5.98 -3.77 -29.52
CA ALA A 180 5.70 -4.80 -28.54
C ALA A 180 4.86 -5.95 -29.12
N LEU A 181 5.17 -7.18 -28.71
CA LEU A 181 4.30 -8.34 -28.84
C LEU A 181 3.38 -8.37 -27.61
N LEU A 182 2.07 -8.35 -27.84
CA LEU A 182 1.04 -8.37 -26.80
C LEU A 182 0.39 -9.75 -26.73
N ALA A 183 0.14 -10.24 -25.51
CA ALA A 183 -0.52 -11.53 -25.27
C ALA A 183 -1.75 -11.34 -24.38
N ALA A 184 -2.94 -11.62 -24.91
CA ALA A 184 -4.16 -11.53 -24.14
C ALA A 184 -4.22 -12.64 -23.07
N VAL A 185 -4.46 -12.25 -21.82
CA VAL A 185 -4.82 -13.16 -20.73
C VAL A 185 -6.33 -13.17 -20.62
N THR A 186 -6.97 -14.33 -20.79
CA THR A 186 -8.43 -14.47 -20.79
C THR A 186 -8.96 -15.25 -19.59
N ASP A 187 -10.22 -15.01 -19.22
CA ASP A 187 -10.98 -15.92 -18.37
C ASP A 187 -11.48 -17.16 -19.16
N ASP A 188 -12.14 -18.10 -18.48
CA ASP A 188 -12.71 -19.31 -19.10
C ASP A 188 -13.81 -19.01 -20.13
N ALA A 189 -14.37 -17.80 -20.11
CA ALA A 189 -15.35 -17.33 -21.09
C ALA A 189 -14.70 -16.60 -22.28
N GLY A 190 -13.36 -16.57 -22.37
CA GLY A 190 -12.61 -15.92 -23.43
C GLY A 190 -12.55 -14.39 -23.32
N ARG A 191 -12.94 -13.80 -22.20
CA ARG A 191 -12.87 -12.34 -22.00
C ARG A 191 -11.47 -11.95 -21.57
N ILE A 192 -10.92 -10.93 -22.21
CA ILE A 192 -9.60 -10.38 -21.83
C ILE A 192 -9.68 -9.78 -20.43
N MET A 193 -8.81 -10.27 -19.56
CA MET A 193 -8.59 -9.83 -18.17
C MET A 193 -7.23 -9.11 -18.01
N GLY A 194 -6.34 -9.24 -18.99
CA GLY A 194 -5.02 -8.61 -19.00
C GLY A 194 -4.32 -8.74 -20.35
N VAL A 195 -3.20 -8.04 -20.50
CA VAL A 195 -2.31 -8.06 -21.66
C VAL A 195 -0.86 -7.96 -21.24
#